data_AF-A0A4V1TXY2-F1
#
_entry.id   AF-A0A4V1TXY2-F1
#
_cell.length_a   1.000
_cell.length_b   1.000
_cell.length_c   1.000
_cell.angle_alpha   90.00
_cell.angle_beta   90.00
_cell.angle_gamma   90.00
#
_symmetry.space_group_name_H-M   'P 1'
#
loop_
_entity.id
_entity.type
_entity.pdbx_description
1 polymer ?
#
loop_
_entity_poly.entity_id
_entity_poly.type
_entity_poly.pdbx_seq_one_letter_code
_entity_poly.pdbx_strand_id
1 'polypeptide(L)'
;GQDLPAEIISMGTWIAGHALVAGQFQRGRVFLAGDAAHLFTPAGGLGYNTAVEDAVNLGWKLASVIRDQAPPALLDSYALERKPLAERNTAFARRFADSVGLFTATAALEEASAEGEAERERASRHFNQHARLEFNIPGVTFGGRYDSSPIIVRDGAAVPADDPNVYLPTASPGGRPPHLWLEDGRSLYDSFHAEWTLLALGPEPPDATPFERGARQLGIDLRVTRLAQQALLALYEQPLVLIRPDQIVAWRGSVAVDALQVLERVTGGGR
;
A
#
# COMPACT_ATOMS: atom_id res chain seq x y z
N GLY A 1 -43.72 -3.24 14.79
CA GLY A 1 -43.06 -2.87 13.53
C GLY A 1 -44.09 -2.41 12.53
N GLN A 2 -43.66 -1.84 11.41
CA GLN A 2 -44.51 -1.49 10.26
C GLN A 2 -44.18 -2.44 9.10
N ASP A 3 -45.19 -2.92 8.38
CA ASP A 3 -44.98 -3.71 7.17
C ASP A 3 -44.43 -2.82 6.05
N LEU A 4 -43.31 -3.24 5.47
CA LEU A 4 -42.64 -2.56 4.37
C LEU A 4 -42.61 -3.51 3.15
N PRO A 5 -42.97 -3.05 1.94
CA PRO A 5 -42.85 -3.87 0.74
C PRO A 5 -41.37 -4.13 0.43
N ALA A 6 -41.00 -5.40 0.25
CA ALA A 6 -39.64 -5.83 -0.09
C ALA A 6 -39.67 -6.85 -1.24
N GLU A 7 -38.75 -6.71 -2.20
CA GLU A 7 -38.57 -7.62 -3.33
C GLU A 7 -37.18 -8.28 -3.25
N ILE A 8 -37.12 -9.61 -3.30
CA ILE A 8 -35.86 -10.36 -3.31
C ILE A 8 -35.32 -10.43 -4.74
N ILE A 9 -34.18 -9.78 -4.99
CA ILE A 9 -33.53 -9.77 -6.31
C ILE A 9 -32.64 -11.01 -6.51
N SER A 10 -31.90 -11.42 -5.48
CA SER A 10 -30.95 -12.53 -5.54
C SER A 10 -30.68 -13.11 -4.16
N MET A 11 -30.33 -14.40 -4.11
CA MET A 11 -29.88 -15.09 -2.91
C MET A 11 -28.74 -16.03 -3.29
N GLY A 12 -27.61 -15.90 -2.60
CA GLY A 12 -26.44 -16.73 -2.81
C GLY A 12 -25.76 -17.07 -1.49
N THR A 13 -25.13 -18.24 -1.43
CA THR A 13 -24.32 -18.65 -0.28
C THR A 13 -22.86 -18.35 -0.54
N TRP A 14 -22.19 -17.75 0.44
CA TRP A 14 -20.76 -17.54 0.43
C TRP A 14 -20.17 -18.05 1.73
N ILE A 15 -19.10 -18.85 1.64
CA ILE A 15 -18.36 -19.33 2.81
C ILE A 15 -17.41 -18.20 3.21
N ALA A 16 -17.92 -17.28 4.03
CA ALA A 16 -17.10 -16.28 4.69
C ALA A 16 -16.23 -16.97 5.77
N GLY A 17 -15.00 -16.51 5.99
CA GLY A 17 -14.18 -16.93 7.14
C GLY A 17 -12.82 -17.53 6.83
N HIS A 18 -12.43 -17.69 5.57
CA HIS A 18 -11.04 -18.03 5.25
C HIS A 18 -10.16 -16.78 5.36
N ALA A 19 -9.22 -16.82 6.29
CA ALA A 19 -8.11 -15.89 6.42
C ALA A 19 -6.83 -16.65 6.07
N LEU A 20 -6.54 -16.75 4.77
CA LEU A 20 -5.50 -17.63 4.23
C LEU A 20 -4.55 -16.84 3.34
N VAL A 21 -3.27 -17.18 3.39
CA VAL A 21 -2.25 -16.65 2.47
C VAL A 21 -1.48 -17.81 1.88
N ALA A 22 -1.29 -17.80 0.57
CA ALA A 22 -0.54 -18.82 -0.14
C ALA A 22 0.90 -18.89 0.37
N GLY A 23 1.42 -20.11 0.53
CA GLY A 23 2.79 -20.32 0.98
C GLY A 23 3.84 -19.73 0.02
N GLN A 24 3.50 -19.61 -1.27
CA GLN A 24 4.33 -19.02 -2.31
C GLN A 24 3.46 -18.22 -3.28
N PHE A 25 3.93 -17.04 -3.69
CA PHE A 25 3.24 -16.16 -4.65
C PHE A 25 3.75 -16.35 -6.08
N GLN A 26 4.83 -17.11 -6.26
CA GLN A 26 5.49 -17.31 -7.53
C GLN A 26 6.14 -18.69 -7.58
N ARG A 27 6.07 -19.33 -8.74
CA ARG A 27 6.88 -20.51 -9.08
C ARG A 27 7.31 -20.42 -10.54
N GLY A 28 8.61 -20.16 -10.75
CA GLY A 28 9.14 -19.91 -12.10
C GLY A 28 8.45 -18.70 -12.74
N ARG A 29 7.73 -18.94 -13.84
CA ARG A 29 7.01 -17.92 -14.62
C ARG A 29 5.51 -17.82 -14.30
N VAL A 30 5.05 -18.50 -13.26
CA VAL A 30 3.65 -18.48 -12.80
C VAL A 30 3.56 -17.67 -11.52
N PHE A 31 2.60 -16.74 -11.46
CA PHE A 31 2.38 -15.81 -10.36
C PHE A 31 0.94 -15.94 -9.86
N LEU A 32 0.74 -15.81 -8.55
CA LEU A 32 -0.56 -15.72 -7.90
C LEU A 32 -0.79 -14.29 -7.42
N ALA A 33 -1.99 -13.76 -7.61
CA ALA A 33 -2.42 -12.43 -7.17
C ALA A 33 -3.90 -12.46 -6.76
N GLY A 34 -4.32 -11.52 -5.90
CA GLY A 34 -5.70 -11.44 -5.44
C GLY A 34 -6.15 -12.71 -4.70
N ASP A 35 -7.42 -13.09 -4.86
CA ASP A 35 -8.02 -14.24 -4.15
C ASP A 35 -7.29 -15.58 -4.39
N ALA A 36 -6.51 -15.71 -5.47
CA ALA A 36 -5.66 -16.88 -5.70
C ALA A 36 -4.43 -16.93 -4.79
N ALA A 37 -4.00 -15.78 -4.27
CA ALA A 37 -2.85 -15.63 -3.38
C ALA A 37 -3.27 -15.46 -1.91
N HIS A 38 -4.41 -14.84 -1.64
CA HIS A 38 -4.88 -14.56 -0.28
C HIS A 38 -6.39 -14.49 -0.20
N LEU A 39 -6.97 -15.05 0.86
CA LEU A 39 -8.40 -15.00 1.13
C LEU A 39 -8.63 -14.21 2.42
N PHE A 40 -9.60 -13.32 2.37
CA PHE A 40 -9.94 -12.42 3.45
C PHE A 40 -11.31 -12.74 4.05
N THR A 41 -11.47 -12.39 5.33
CA THR A 41 -12.79 -12.04 5.86
C THR A 41 -13.22 -10.70 5.26
N PRO A 42 -14.53 -10.43 5.07
CA PRO A 42 -14.98 -9.18 4.44
C PRO A 42 -14.72 -7.93 5.30
N ALA A 43 -14.39 -8.09 6.59
CA ALA A 43 -14.21 -7.00 7.53
C ALA A 43 -13.05 -6.07 7.11
N GLY A 44 -13.32 -4.77 7.13
CA GLY A 44 -12.42 -3.71 6.68
C GLY A 44 -12.31 -3.53 5.17
N GLY A 45 -12.98 -4.35 4.33
CA GLY A 45 -13.01 -4.18 2.88
C GLY A 45 -11.64 -4.30 2.19
N LEU A 46 -10.74 -5.14 2.72
CA LEU A 46 -9.33 -5.17 2.31
C LEU A 46 -9.04 -6.01 1.07
N GLY A 47 -9.89 -7.00 0.76
CA GLY A 47 -9.59 -8.02 -0.25
C GLY A 47 -9.37 -7.45 -1.65
N TYR A 48 -10.37 -6.74 -2.18
CA TYR A 48 -10.28 -6.13 -3.51
C TYR A 48 -9.11 -5.13 -3.62
N ASN A 49 -8.92 -4.28 -2.62
CA ASN A 49 -7.84 -3.30 -2.61
C ASN A 49 -6.46 -3.97 -2.65
N THR A 50 -6.26 -5.02 -1.84
CA THR A 50 -5.00 -5.78 -1.83
C THR A 50 -4.76 -6.49 -3.17
N ALA A 51 -5.82 -7.01 -3.80
CA ALA A 51 -5.74 -7.64 -5.13
C ALA A 51 -5.34 -6.63 -6.23
N VAL A 52 -5.89 -5.42 -6.20
CA VAL A 52 -5.50 -4.34 -7.13
C VAL A 52 -4.03 -3.97 -6.95
N GLU A 53 -3.57 -3.85 -5.71
CA GLU A 53 -2.16 -3.56 -5.44
C GLU A 53 -1.21 -4.66 -5.92
N ASP A 54 -1.60 -5.94 -5.82
CA ASP A 54 -0.82 -7.04 -6.39
C ASP A 54 -0.68 -6.88 -7.90
N ALA A 55 -1.79 -6.59 -8.58
CA ALA A 55 -1.80 -6.41 -10.02
C ALA A 55 -0.97 -5.19 -10.45
N VAL A 56 -1.07 -4.07 -9.74
CA VAL A 56 -0.26 -2.88 -10.00
C VAL A 56 1.23 -3.15 -9.77
N ASN A 57 1.59 -3.83 -8.67
CA ASN A 57 2.98 -4.17 -8.34
C ASN A 57 3.60 -5.16 -9.35
N LEU A 58 2.86 -6.19 -9.75
CA LEU A 58 3.34 -7.20 -10.70
C LEU A 58 3.35 -6.66 -12.13
N GLY A 59 2.35 -5.86 -12.50
CA GLY A 59 2.13 -5.38 -13.87
C GLY A 59 3.33 -4.60 -14.43
N TRP A 60 3.86 -3.63 -13.67
CA TRP A 60 5.01 -2.86 -14.14
C TRP A 60 6.28 -3.72 -14.25
N LYS A 61 6.49 -4.66 -13.32
CA LYS A 61 7.67 -5.54 -13.32
C LYS A 61 7.65 -6.48 -14.53
N LEU A 62 6.49 -7.06 -14.84
CA LEU A 62 6.30 -7.87 -16.04
C LEU A 62 6.55 -7.04 -17.30
N ALA A 63 6.00 -5.83 -17.38
CA ALA A 63 6.23 -4.93 -18.50
C ALA A 63 7.71 -4.58 -18.68
N SER A 64 8.44 -4.26 -17.60
CA SER A 64 9.87 -3.97 -17.65
C SER A 64 10.69 -5.16 -18.14
N VAL A 65 10.39 -6.39 -17.69
CA VAL A 65 11.11 -7.59 -18.16
C VAL A 65 10.79 -7.93 -19.61
N ILE A 66 9.53 -7.80 -20.03
CA ILE A 66 9.11 -8.08 -21.42
C ILE A 66 9.71 -7.08 -22.41
N ARG A 67 9.91 -5.82 -21.98
CA ARG A 67 10.51 -4.75 -22.80
C ARG A 67 12.04 -4.73 -22.73
N ASP A 68 12.68 -5.75 -22.15
CA ASP A 68 14.13 -5.84 -21.94
C ASP A 68 14.73 -4.64 -21.15
N GLN A 69 13.92 -3.99 -20.31
CA GLN A 69 14.32 -2.86 -19.46
C GLN A 69 14.82 -3.30 -18.08
N ALA A 70 14.55 -4.54 -17.69
CA ALA A 70 14.94 -5.11 -16.42
C ALA A 70 15.22 -6.62 -16.57
N PRO A 71 16.17 -7.18 -15.81
CA PRO A 71 16.40 -8.61 -15.81
C PRO A 71 15.22 -9.37 -15.17
N PRO A 72 15.02 -10.66 -15.50
CA PRO A 72 13.99 -11.49 -14.88
C PRO A 72 14.02 -11.52 -13.34
N ALA A 73 15.19 -11.30 -12.73
CA ALA A 73 15.37 -11.22 -11.28
C ALA A 73 14.55 -10.10 -10.61
N LEU A 74 14.10 -9.09 -11.36
CA LEU A 74 13.15 -8.08 -10.87
C LEU A 74 11.86 -8.73 -10.36
N LEU A 75 11.38 -9.79 -11.03
CA LEU A 75 10.12 -10.46 -10.70
C LEU A 75 10.17 -11.14 -9.33
N ASP A 76 11.35 -11.57 -8.86
CA ASP A 76 11.52 -12.16 -7.52
C ASP A 76 11.09 -11.19 -6.40
N SER A 77 11.14 -9.88 -6.66
CA SER A 77 10.71 -8.86 -5.69
C SER A 77 9.20 -8.87 -5.47
N TYR A 78 8.39 -9.41 -6.39
CA TYR A 78 6.93 -9.45 -6.25
C TYR A 78 6.51 -10.17 -4.97
N ALA A 79 7.00 -11.40 -4.77
CA ALA A 79 6.66 -12.19 -3.59
C ALA A 79 7.21 -11.56 -2.30
N LEU A 80 8.42 -10.99 -2.36
CA LEU A 80 9.06 -10.33 -1.21
C LEU A 80 8.34 -9.06 -0.77
N GLU A 81 7.67 -8.37 -1.69
CA GLU A 81 6.90 -7.16 -1.43
C GLU A 81 5.44 -7.43 -1.05
N ARG A 82 4.76 -8.33 -1.77
CA ARG A 82 3.30 -8.50 -1.65
C ARG A 82 2.86 -9.53 -0.63
N LYS A 83 3.65 -10.60 -0.39
CA LYS A 83 3.28 -11.63 0.59
C LYS A 83 3.22 -11.08 2.03
N PRO A 84 4.20 -10.27 2.52
CA PRO A 84 4.10 -9.69 3.86
C PRO A 84 2.88 -8.79 4.02
N LEU A 85 2.49 -8.08 2.96
CA LEU A 85 1.32 -7.18 2.95
C LEU A 85 0.02 -7.98 2.97
N ALA A 86 -0.06 -9.09 2.23
CA ALA A 86 -1.18 -10.01 2.30
C ALA A 86 -1.35 -10.61 3.71
N GLU A 87 -0.26 -11.05 4.34
CA GLU A 87 -0.27 -11.56 5.73
C GLU A 87 -0.73 -10.48 6.71
N ARG A 88 -0.16 -9.27 6.59
CA ARG A 88 -0.53 -8.10 7.39
C ARG A 88 -2.02 -7.79 7.28
N ASN A 89 -2.52 -7.60 6.06
CA ASN A 89 -3.90 -7.21 5.81
C ASN A 89 -4.87 -8.32 6.23
N THR A 90 -4.53 -9.59 5.98
CA THR A 90 -5.34 -10.74 6.40
C THR A 90 -5.45 -10.81 7.93
N ALA A 91 -4.36 -10.52 8.65
CA ALA A 91 -4.36 -10.45 10.10
C ALA A 91 -5.24 -9.30 10.64
N PHE A 92 -5.25 -8.13 10.00
CA PHE A 92 -6.16 -7.04 10.35
C PHE A 92 -7.63 -7.44 10.13
N ALA A 93 -7.98 -7.93 8.93
CA ALA A 93 -9.33 -8.35 8.59
C ALA A 93 -9.86 -9.43 9.56
N ARG A 94 -9.01 -10.40 9.91
CA ARG A 94 -9.35 -11.42 10.90
C ARG A 94 -9.65 -10.81 12.27
N ARG A 95 -8.82 -9.89 12.77
CA ARG A 95 -9.06 -9.24 14.07
C ARG A 95 -10.37 -8.47 14.11
N PHE A 96 -10.74 -7.79 13.01
CA PHE A 96 -12.02 -7.10 12.90
C PHE A 96 -13.19 -8.08 12.93
N ALA A 97 -13.11 -9.17 12.14
CA ALA A 97 -14.13 -10.21 12.13
C ALA A 97 -14.29 -10.88 13.50
N ASP A 98 -13.18 -11.24 14.17
CA ASP A 98 -13.19 -11.85 15.50
C ASP A 98 -13.82 -10.91 16.54
N SER A 99 -13.59 -9.60 16.43
CA SER A 99 -14.18 -8.59 17.34
C SER A 99 -15.71 -8.60 17.33
N VAL A 100 -16.34 -8.87 16.18
CA VAL A 100 -17.82 -9.01 16.08
C VAL A 100 -18.24 -10.44 16.34
N GLY A 101 -17.64 -11.40 15.66
CA GLY A 101 -18.05 -12.80 15.67
C GLY A 101 -17.86 -13.52 17.01
N LEU A 102 -16.95 -13.05 17.85
CA LEU A 102 -16.71 -13.60 19.19
C LEU A 102 -17.43 -12.83 20.30
N PHE A 103 -18.18 -11.76 19.98
CA PHE A 103 -18.99 -11.08 20.98
C PHE A 103 -20.09 -12.01 21.48
N THR A 104 -20.07 -12.31 22.79
CA THR A 104 -21.11 -13.15 23.41
C THR A 104 -22.30 -12.28 23.83
N ALA A 105 -23.38 -12.39 23.05
CA ALA A 105 -24.68 -11.83 23.38
C ALA A 105 -25.40 -12.71 24.42
N THR A 106 -26.14 -12.08 25.33
CA THR A 106 -27.01 -12.76 26.29
C THR A 106 -28.47 -12.48 25.95
N ALA A 107 -29.39 -13.33 26.39
CA ALA A 107 -30.84 -13.12 26.17
C ALA A 107 -31.34 -11.81 26.81
N ALA A 108 -30.67 -11.33 27.86
CA ALA A 108 -30.98 -10.09 28.55
C ALA A 108 -30.95 -8.85 27.64
N LEU A 109 -30.23 -8.87 26.50
CA LEU A 109 -30.22 -7.77 25.54
C LEU A 109 -31.63 -7.36 25.07
N GLU A 110 -32.52 -8.34 24.95
CA GLU A 110 -33.92 -8.17 24.49
C GLU A 110 -34.88 -7.81 25.64
N GLU A 111 -34.41 -7.82 26.89
CA GLU A 111 -35.27 -7.59 28.05
C GLU A 111 -35.46 -6.10 28.34
N ALA A 112 -36.71 -5.72 28.64
CA ALA A 112 -37.06 -4.40 29.17
C ALA A 112 -36.84 -4.36 30.70
N SER A 113 -35.60 -4.60 31.12
CA SER A 113 -35.17 -4.63 32.53
C SER A 113 -33.92 -3.78 32.74
N ALA A 114 -33.57 -3.52 34.00
CA ALA A 114 -32.31 -2.85 34.35
C ALA A 114 -31.08 -3.67 33.92
N GLU A 115 -31.18 -5.00 34.01
CA GLU A 115 -30.14 -5.92 33.51
C GLU A 115 -30.00 -5.82 31.99
N GLY A 116 -31.11 -5.80 31.26
CA GLY A 116 -31.08 -5.63 29.81
C GLY A 116 -30.54 -4.27 29.38
N GLU A 117 -30.81 -3.19 30.14
CA GLU A 117 -30.22 -1.88 29.89
C GLU A 117 -28.69 -1.90 30.08
N ALA A 118 -28.20 -2.53 31.15
CA ALA A 118 -26.77 -2.69 31.40
C ALA A 118 -26.08 -3.53 30.31
N GLU A 119 -26.70 -4.62 29.86
CA GLU A 119 -26.15 -5.45 28.77
C GLU A 119 -26.14 -4.72 27.43
N ARG A 120 -27.19 -3.94 27.12
CA ARG A 120 -27.20 -3.07 25.92
C ARG A 120 -26.11 -2.01 25.99
N GLU A 121 -25.83 -1.46 27.17
CA GLU A 121 -24.75 -0.50 27.36
C GLU A 121 -23.36 -1.14 27.16
N ARG A 122 -23.15 -2.37 27.66
CA ARG A 122 -21.94 -3.16 27.42
C ARG A 122 -21.74 -3.44 25.94
N ALA A 123 -22.77 -3.92 25.25
CA ALA A 123 -22.74 -4.17 23.81
C ALA A 123 -22.47 -2.88 23.03
N SER A 124 -23.14 -1.78 23.40
CA SER A 124 -22.93 -0.47 22.80
C SER A 124 -21.48 -0.02 22.91
N ARG A 125 -20.87 -0.08 24.09
CA ARG A 125 -19.44 0.28 24.26
C ARG A 125 -18.53 -0.56 23.36
N HIS A 126 -18.75 -1.88 23.32
CA HIS A 126 -17.96 -2.80 22.50
C HIS A 126 -18.10 -2.51 21.00
N PHE A 127 -19.32 -2.45 20.47
CA PHE A 127 -19.53 -2.27 19.04
C PHE A 127 -19.20 -0.86 18.55
N ASN A 128 -19.38 0.17 19.40
CA ASN A 128 -18.88 1.51 19.07
C ASN A 128 -17.34 1.55 19.03
N GLN A 129 -16.66 0.83 19.91
CA GLN A 129 -15.20 0.72 19.85
C GLN A 129 -14.75 -0.03 18.59
N HIS A 130 -15.37 -1.17 18.29
CA HIS A 130 -15.12 -1.92 17.07
C HIS A 130 -15.30 -1.07 15.81
N ALA A 131 -16.43 -0.36 15.69
CA ALA A 131 -16.72 0.49 14.53
C ALA A 131 -15.65 1.57 14.32
N ARG A 132 -15.17 2.19 15.40
CA ARG A 132 -14.07 3.17 15.32
C ARG A 132 -12.75 2.56 14.81
N LEU A 133 -12.51 1.29 15.12
CA LEU A 133 -11.29 0.58 14.75
C LEU A 133 -11.35 -0.05 13.34
N GLU A 134 -12.52 -0.43 12.84
CA GLU A 134 -12.66 -1.03 11.50
C GLU A 134 -12.88 0.02 10.40
N PHE A 135 -13.73 1.03 10.62
CA PHE A 135 -14.19 1.90 9.53
C PHE A 135 -13.28 3.11 9.27
N ASN A 136 -12.32 3.39 10.14
CA ASN A 136 -11.32 4.44 9.93
C ASN A 136 -9.91 3.86 10.10
N ILE A 137 -9.42 3.21 9.05
CA ILE A 137 -8.17 2.43 9.04
C ILE A 137 -7.11 2.98 8.05
N PRO A 138 -6.77 4.28 8.10
CA PRO A 138 -5.86 4.88 7.13
C PRO A 138 -4.46 4.25 7.16
N GLY A 139 -4.02 3.72 8.30
CA GLY A 139 -2.75 3.03 8.39
C GLY A 139 -2.76 1.67 7.69
N VAL A 140 -3.89 0.94 7.69
CA VAL A 140 -4.04 -0.25 6.83
C VAL A 140 -3.98 0.15 5.36
N THR A 141 -4.72 1.19 4.97
CA THR A 141 -4.87 1.64 3.57
C THR A 141 -3.59 2.22 2.97
N PHE A 142 -2.84 3.02 3.73
CA PHE A 142 -1.71 3.80 3.20
C PHE A 142 -0.35 3.42 3.81
N GLY A 143 -0.34 2.70 4.93
CA GLY A 143 0.87 2.37 5.69
C GLY A 143 1.64 1.15 5.20
N GLY A 144 1.24 0.56 4.07
CA GLY A 144 1.96 -0.56 3.46
C GLY A 144 3.39 -0.19 3.05
N ARG A 145 4.36 -1.06 3.34
CA ARG A 145 5.79 -0.81 3.08
C ARG A 145 6.54 -2.03 2.56
N TYR A 146 7.51 -1.78 1.67
CA TYR A 146 8.36 -2.78 1.01
C TYR A 146 9.77 -2.82 1.62
N ASP A 147 9.87 -2.74 2.94
CA ASP A 147 11.15 -2.59 3.66
C ASP A 147 12.13 -3.78 3.49
N SER A 148 11.61 -4.97 3.14
CA SER A 148 12.38 -6.18 2.86
C SER A 148 12.80 -6.33 1.40
N SER A 149 12.35 -5.43 0.52
CA SER A 149 12.58 -5.57 -0.92
C SER A 149 14.03 -5.25 -1.31
N PRO A 150 14.69 -6.10 -2.13
CA PRO A 150 16.05 -5.84 -2.58
C PRO A 150 16.17 -4.66 -3.53
N ILE A 151 15.06 -4.28 -4.19
CA ILE A 151 14.98 -3.18 -5.15
C ILE A 151 14.56 -1.85 -4.52
N ILE A 152 14.51 -1.77 -3.20
CA ILE A 152 14.36 -0.53 -2.44
C ILE A 152 15.74 -0.13 -1.89
N VAL A 153 16.18 1.09 -2.20
CA VAL A 153 17.44 1.64 -1.72
C VAL A 153 17.16 2.48 -0.48
N ARG A 154 17.32 1.85 0.69
CA ARG A 154 17.04 2.47 1.99
C ARG A 154 18.12 3.48 2.38
N ASP A 155 17.70 4.56 3.01
CA ASP A 155 18.56 5.65 3.51
C ASP A 155 18.81 5.57 5.03
N GLY A 156 18.24 4.56 5.70
CA GLY A 156 18.37 4.36 7.15
C GLY A 156 17.45 5.25 8.00
N ALA A 157 16.56 6.02 7.40
CA ALA A 157 15.60 6.84 8.13
C ALA A 157 14.67 5.98 9.01
N ALA A 158 14.24 6.55 10.13
CA ALA A 158 13.26 5.90 11.00
C ALA A 158 11.91 5.79 10.29
N VAL A 159 11.33 4.60 10.32
CA VAL A 159 10.01 4.34 9.75
C VAL A 159 8.92 4.46 10.82
N PRO A 160 7.74 5.02 10.51
CA PRO A 160 6.61 5.03 11.43
C PRO A 160 6.22 3.61 11.87
N ALA A 161 5.62 3.51 13.07
CA ALA A 161 5.04 2.26 13.53
C ALA A 161 3.86 1.84 12.63
N ASP A 162 3.71 0.53 12.43
CA ASP A 162 2.59 -0.02 11.67
C ASP A 162 1.35 -0.11 12.57
N ASP A 163 0.51 0.93 12.51
CA ASP A 163 -0.75 1.03 13.25
C ASP A 163 -1.92 1.02 12.25
N PRO A 164 -3.00 0.24 12.46
CA PRO A 164 -4.12 0.20 11.52
C PRO A 164 -4.88 1.53 11.37
N ASN A 165 -5.02 2.28 12.46
CA ASN A 165 -5.89 3.45 12.55
C ASN A 165 -5.12 4.78 12.42
N VAL A 166 -3.79 4.73 12.46
CA VAL A 166 -2.92 5.89 12.32
C VAL A 166 -2.03 5.76 11.09
N TYR A 167 -2.12 6.74 10.18
CA TYR A 167 -1.18 6.89 9.08
C TYR A 167 -0.31 8.12 9.28
N LEU A 168 1.00 7.92 9.33
CA LEU A 168 2.00 8.98 9.35
C LEU A 168 2.70 9.01 7.99
N PRO A 169 2.48 10.04 7.15
CA PRO A 169 3.14 10.14 5.85
C PRO A 169 4.66 10.25 6.01
N THR A 170 5.40 9.47 5.24
CA THR A 170 6.86 9.55 5.16
C THR A 170 7.33 9.26 3.73
N ALA A 171 8.34 10.00 3.28
CA ALA A 171 9.00 9.71 2.00
C ALA A 171 10.15 8.69 2.14
N SER A 172 10.28 8.04 3.29
CA SER A 172 11.28 6.98 3.48
C SER A 172 11.07 5.86 2.46
N PRO A 173 12.14 5.45 1.73
CA PRO A 173 12.04 4.43 0.67
C PRO A 173 11.31 3.16 1.11
N GLY A 174 10.52 2.60 0.20
CA GLY A 174 9.65 1.44 0.42
C GLY A 174 8.20 1.77 0.75
N GLY A 175 7.88 3.02 1.07
CA GLY A 175 6.51 3.47 1.35
C GLY A 175 5.85 4.21 0.17
N ARG A 176 4.55 4.44 0.33
CA ARG A 176 3.76 5.32 -0.55
C ARG A 176 4.25 6.78 -0.44
N PRO A 177 4.47 7.50 -1.55
CA PRO A 177 4.88 8.90 -1.54
C PRO A 177 3.87 9.77 -0.77
N PRO A 178 4.29 10.61 0.20
CA PRO A 178 3.38 11.51 0.89
C PRO A 178 2.63 12.43 -0.08
N HIS A 179 1.32 12.53 0.08
CA HIS A 179 0.48 13.44 -0.71
C HIS A 179 0.65 14.88 -0.24
N LEU A 180 0.65 15.82 -1.20
CA LEU A 180 0.52 17.25 -0.94
C LEU A 180 -0.20 17.90 -2.13
N TRP A 181 -1.03 18.91 -1.84
CA TRP A 181 -1.66 19.74 -2.86
C TRP A 181 -0.67 20.77 -3.40
N LEU A 182 -0.45 20.75 -4.72
CA LEU A 182 0.40 21.73 -5.37
C LEU A 182 -0.25 23.12 -5.34
N GLU A 183 0.57 24.16 -5.49
CA GLU A 183 0.10 25.57 -5.49
C GLU A 183 -0.93 25.86 -6.60
N ASP A 184 -0.90 25.08 -7.69
CA ASP A 184 -1.86 25.18 -8.80
C ASP A 184 -3.15 24.37 -8.58
N GLY A 185 -3.31 23.76 -7.40
CA GLY A 185 -4.49 22.99 -7.00
C GLY A 185 -4.51 21.53 -7.48
N ARG A 186 -3.48 21.06 -8.21
CA ARG A 186 -3.38 19.64 -8.60
C ARG A 186 -2.88 18.77 -7.45
N SER A 187 -3.23 17.47 -7.49
CA SER A 187 -2.58 16.51 -6.60
C SER A 187 -1.13 16.33 -7.04
N LEU A 188 -0.21 16.13 -6.08
CA LEU A 188 1.16 15.70 -6.40
C LEU A 188 1.16 14.43 -7.28
N TYR A 189 0.19 13.52 -7.08
CA TYR A 189 0.10 12.27 -7.84
C TYR A 189 -0.18 12.49 -9.33
N ASP A 190 -0.85 13.59 -9.69
CA ASP A 190 -1.10 13.95 -11.08
C ASP A 190 0.17 14.43 -11.80
N SER A 191 1.26 14.67 -11.06
CA SER A 191 2.56 15.04 -11.61
C SER A 191 3.47 13.83 -11.90
N PHE A 192 3.09 12.64 -11.40
CA PHE A 192 3.86 11.42 -11.63
C PHE A 192 3.68 10.95 -13.07
N HIS A 193 4.79 10.52 -13.66
CA HIS A 193 4.80 9.79 -14.91
C HIS A 193 4.26 8.38 -14.72
N ALA A 194 3.72 7.78 -15.78
CA ALA A 194 3.19 6.42 -15.73
C ALA A 194 4.28 5.36 -15.52
N GLU A 195 5.51 5.65 -15.94
CA GLU A 195 6.68 4.82 -15.69
C GLU A 195 7.48 5.40 -14.50
N TRP A 196 8.78 5.69 -14.65
CA TRP A 196 9.57 6.21 -13.54
C TRP A 196 9.46 7.73 -13.43
N THR A 197 9.40 8.24 -12.20
CA THR A 197 9.47 9.68 -11.92
C THR A 197 10.64 9.98 -10.99
N LEU A 198 11.50 10.92 -11.36
CA LEU A 198 12.43 11.54 -10.43
C LEU A 198 11.87 12.92 -10.03
N LEU A 199 11.46 13.07 -8.78
CA LEU A 199 11.11 14.36 -8.23
C LEU A 199 12.39 15.14 -7.94
N ALA A 200 12.44 16.38 -8.40
CA ALA A 200 13.47 17.37 -8.12
C ALA A 200 12.82 18.52 -7.34
N LEU A 201 13.00 18.53 -6.03
CA LEU A 201 12.23 19.31 -5.07
C LEU A 201 13.01 20.51 -4.52
N GLY A 202 12.29 21.62 -4.32
CA GLY A 202 12.83 22.87 -3.77
C GLY A 202 13.12 23.91 -4.86
N PRO A 203 13.41 25.16 -4.46
CA PRO A 203 13.57 26.28 -5.40
C PRO A 203 14.78 26.10 -6.34
N GLU A 204 15.84 25.46 -5.84
CA GLU A 204 17.07 25.18 -6.59
C GLU A 204 17.46 23.71 -6.38
N PRO A 205 16.77 22.76 -7.05
CA PRO A 205 17.07 21.35 -6.86
C PRO A 205 18.42 20.98 -7.50
N PRO A 206 19.11 19.94 -7.00
CA PRO A 206 20.36 19.44 -7.58
C PRO A 206 20.22 19.02 -9.06
N ASP A 207 21.35 18.90 -9.75
CA ASP A 207 21.38 18.41 -11.13
C ASP A 207 20.88 16.95 -11.24
N ALA A 208 19.79 16.76 -11.99
CA ALA A 208 19.17 15.47 -12.26
C ALA A 208 19.73 14.77 -13.52
N THR A 209 20.61 15.43 -14.29
CA THR A 209 21.17 14.88 -15.53
C THR A 209 21.83 13.50 -15.37
N PRO A 210 22.51 13.15 -14.25
CA PRO A 210 23.03 11.80 -14.05
C PRO A 210 21.95 10.71 -14.11
N PHE A 211 20.76 10.95 -13.55
CA PHE A 211 19.63 10.02 -13.61
C PHE A 211 19.05 9.92 -15.01
N GLU A 212 18.91 11.03 -15.73
CA GLU A 212 18.44 11.00 -17.13
C GLU A 212 19.39 10.21 -18.03
N ARG A 213 20.71 10.38 -17.86
CA ARG A 213 21.71 9.60 -18.60
C ARG A 213 21.66 8.11 -18.23
N GLY A 214 21.58 7.78 -16.94
CA GLY A 214 21.46 6.40 -16.50
C GLY A 214 20.17 5.73 -17.00
N ALA A 215 19.06 6.45 -16.99
CA ALA A 215 17.79 5.95 -17.52
C ALA A 215 17.85 5.64 -19.01
N ARG A 216 18.45 6.55 -19.81
CA ARG A 216 18.70 6.30 -21.25
C ARG A 216 19.61 5.10 -21.48
N GLN A 217 20.63 4.91 -20.64
CA GLN A 217 21.55 3.77 -20.74
C GLN A 217 20.85 2.44 -20.46
N LEU A 218 19.93 2.40 -19.49
CA LEU A 218 19.15 1.22 -19.14
C LEU A 218 17.87 1.05 -19.98
N GLY A 219 17.55 2.00 -20.86
CA GLY A 219 16.34 1.98 -21.68
C GLY A 219 15.04 2.14 -20.90
N ILE A 220 15.09 2.64 -19.65
CA ILE A 220 13.89 2.92 -18.85
C ILE A 220 13.34 4.32 -19.14
N ASP A 221 12.02 4.44 -19.11
CA ASP A 221 11.34 5.72 -19.29
C ASP A 221 11.26 6.45 -17.94
N LEU A 222 12.14 7.42 -17.75
CA LEU A 222 12.24 8.27 -16.56
C LEU A 222 11.89 9.71 -16.91
N ARG A 223 10.92 10.28 -16.19
CA ARG A 223 10.61 11.70 -16.23
C ARG A 223 11.15 12.42 -15.00
N VAL A 224 11.89 13.50 -15.21
CA VAL A 224 12.25 14.44 -14.13
C VAL A 224 11.12 15.46 -13.97
N THR A 225 10.53 15.51 -12.78
CA THR A 225 9.47 16.46 -12.42
C THR A 225 10.02 17.46 -11.40
N ARG A 226 10.18 18.72 -11.82
CA ARG A 226 10.71 19.80 -10.97
C ARG A 226 9.58 20.51 -10.25
N LEU A 227 9.64 20.58 -8.92
CA LEU A 227 8.62 21.21 -8.07
C LEU A 227 9.31 22.14 -7.06
N ALA A 228 9.12 23.45 -7.23
CA ALA A 228 9.80 24.47 -6.45
C ALA A 228 9.28 24.63 -5.00
N GLN A 229 8.10 24.07 -4.71
CA GLN A 229 7.38 24.29 -3.45
C GLN A 229 8.18 23.76 -2.25
N GLN A 230 8.61 24.66 -1.37
CA GLN A 230 9.45 24.34 -0.20
C GLN A 230 8.79 23.32 0.74
N ALA A 231 7.45 23.31 0.83
CA ALA A 231 6.71 22.36 1.65
C ALA A 231 6.90 20.90 1.19
N LEU A 232 7.10 20.65 -0.12
CA LEU A 232 7.44 19.32 -0.62
C LEU A 232 8.82 18.89 -0.17
N LEU A 233 9.82 19.77 -0.27
CA LEU A 233 11.17 19.47 0.20
C LEU A 233 11.19 19.18 1.71
N ALA A 234 10.41 19.92 2.51
CA ALA A 234 10.27 19.65 3.93
C ALA A 234 9.59 18.29 4.22
N LEU A 235 8.56 17.93 3.44
CA LEU A 235 7.83 16.66 3.60
C LEU A 235 8.63 15.44 3.13
N TYR A 236 9.44 15.60 2.08
CA TYR A 236 10.23 14.51 1.50
C TYR A 236 11.63 14.40 2.09
N GLU A 237 12.09 15.44 2.81
CA GLU A 237 13.38 15.57 3.50
C GLU A 237 14.63 15.48 2.62
N GLN A 238 14.46 15.18 1.33
CA GLN A 238 15.51 15.07 0.33
C GLN A 238 15.05 15.73 -0.98
N PRO A 239 15.96 16.41 -1.69
CA PRO A 239 15.63 17.14 -2.91
C PRO A 239 15.51 16.25 -4.15
N LEU A 240 16.07 15.05 -4.15
CA LEU A 240 15.88 14.07 -5.23
C LEU A 240 15.17 12.83 -4.69
N VAL A 241 14.09 12.42 -5.34
CA VAL A 241 13.27 11.28 -4.91
C VAL A 241 12.82 10.48 -6.13
N LEU A 242 13.20 9.20 -6.17
CA LEU A 242 12.86 8.29 -7.26
C LEU A 242 11.59 7.52 -6.92
N ILE A 243 10.56 7.68 -7.75
CA ILE A 243 9.24 7.04 -7.63
C ILE A 243 9.11 5.97 -8.72
N ARG A 244 8.71 4.77 -8.29
CA ARG A 244 8.43 3.63 -9.16
C ARG A 244 7.12 3.81 -9.96
N PRO A 245 6.94 3.04 -11.04
CA PRO A 245 5.67 3.00 -11.78
C PRO A 245 4.44 2.63 -10.93
N ASP A 246 4.63 1.85 -9.84
CA ASP A 246 3.57 1.52 -8.88
C ASP A 246 3.41 2.54 -7.75
N GLN A 247 3.97 3.74 -7.90
CA GLN A 247 3.86 4.85 -6.95
C GLN A 247 4.42 4.49 -5.56
N ILE A 248 5.64 3.94 -5.54
CA ILE A 248 6.42 3.66 -4.33
C ILE A 248 7.73 4.42 -4.40
N VAL A 249 8.15 5.01 -3.29
CA VAL A 249 9.48 5.63 -3.20
C VAL A 249 10.55 4.54 -3.25
N ALA A 250 11.36 4.51 -4.30
CA ALA A 250 12.42 3.53 -4.48
C ALA A 250 13.73 3.97 -3.80
N TRP A 251 13.99 5.28 -3.81
CA TRP A 251 15.20 5.92 -3.33
C TRP A 251 14.95 7.42 -3.10
N ARG A 252 15.73 8.04 -2.21
CA ARG A 252 15.84 9.50 -2.10
C ARG A 252 17.25 9.91 -1.69
N GLY A 253 17.67 11.13 -2.02
CA GLY A 253 18.99 11.66 -1.64
C GLY A 253 19.22 13.13 -2.00
N SER A 254 20.33 13.67 -1.49
CA SER A 254 20.69 15.09 -1.63
C SER A 254 21.49 15.41 -2.89
N VAL A 255 22.05 14.39 -3.52
CA VAL A 255 22.90 14.49 -4.71
C VAL A 255 22.65 13.31 -5.63
N ALA A 256 22.91 13.48 -6.92
CA ALA A 256 22.77 12.42 -7.93
C ALA A 256 24.06 11.60 -8.13
N VAL A 257 24.93 11.53 -7.11
CA VAL A 257 26.09 10.61 -7.15
C VAL A 257 25.55 9.17 -7.11
N ASP A 258 26.12 8.30 -7.93
CA ASP A 258 25.68 6.89 -8.07
C ASP A 258 24.31 6.66 -8.72
N ALA A 259 23.77 7.64 -9.45
CA ALA A 259 22.47 7.52 -10.13
C ALA A 259 22.30 6.23 -10.96
N LEU A 260 23.33 5.82 -11.72
CA LEU A 260 23.27 4.58 -12.51
C LEU A 260 23.14 3.34 -11.61
N GLN A 261 23.93 3.26 -10.54
CA GLN A 261 23.90 2.11 -9.60
C GLN A 261 22.55 2.04 -8.86
N VAL A 262 21.99 3.21 -8.50
CA VAL A 262 20.64 3.30 -7.94
C VAL A 262 19.63 2.73 -8.94
N LEU A 263 19.67 3.18 -10.20
CA LEU A 263 18.75 2.72 -11.25
C LEU A 263 18.91 1.23 -11.55
N GLU A 264 20.14 0.71 -11.63
CA GLU A 264 20.42 -0.71 -11.78
C GLU A 264 19.79 -1.51 -10.63
N ARG A 265 19.98 -1.07 -9.39
CA ARG A 265 19.41 -1.76 -8.23
C ARG A 265 17.88 -1.73 -8.21
N VAL A 266 17.25 -0.58 -8.44
CA VAL A 266 15.78 -0.47 -8.39
C VAL A 266 15.08 -1.18 -9.55
N THR A 267 15.81 -1.47 -10.63
CA THR A 267 15.36 -2.29 -11.76
C THR A 267 15.72 -3.78 -11.59
N GLY A 268 16.34 -4.18 -10.47
CA GLY A 268 16.68 -5.56 -10.17
C GLY A 268 18.00 -6.06 -10.77
N GLY A 269 18.82 -5.17 -11.33
CA GLY A 269 20.21 -5.40 -11.71
C GLY A 269 21.19 -5.32 -10.54
N GLY A 270 22.40 -5.86 -10.73
CA GLY A 270 23.50 -5.71 -9.78
C GLY A 270 23.44 -6.60 -8.53
N ARG A 271 22.83 -7.79 -8.59
CA ARG A 271 23.03 -8.83 -7.57
C ARG A 271 24.35 -9.56 -7.76
#